data_AF-A0A6P7H8S0-F1
#
_entry.id   AF-A0A6P7H8S0-F1
#
_cell.length_a   1.000
_cell.length_b   1.000
_cell.length_c   1.000
_cell.angle_alpha   90.00
_cell.angle_beta   90.00
_cell.angle_gamma   90.00
#
_symmetry.space_group_name_H-M   'P 1'
#
loop_
_entity.id
_entity.type
_entity.pdbx_description
1 polymer ?
#
loop_
_entity_poly.entity_id
_entity_poly.type
_entity_poly.pdbx_seq_one_letter_code
_entity_poly.pdbx_strand_id
1 'polypeptide(L)'
;MPVSRNWHNYFGKNINTNESIEKSSIALNNIESTSSMDISSLINRRLTDARKKDSLRNKWTPDVSFIFPYRICGERRRKFMYSWLKKFPWLCYSLKEDSAYCVYCVLFAQECVGVNSVQSTGSFVKKEFCNWTKSLEKFQQHSGLKYHERAVLAASNFDRIMSAELKEIDRVIDVASENQAKENAERIKPIVECVLSVEDKTFLWPS
;
A
#
# COMPACT_ATOMS: atom_id res chain seq x y z
N MET A 1 45.11 -39.38 -45.26
CA MET A 1 44.99 -38.60 -44.01
C MET A 1 43.62 -37.93 -43.96
N PRO A 2 42.92 -37.97 -42.81
CA PRO A 2 41.54 -38.42 -42.88
C PRO A 2 40.52 -37.64 -42.01
N VAL A 3 39.27 -38.05 -42.23
CA VAL A 3 38.06 -38.05 -41.38
C VAL A 3 37.32 -36.74 -41.11
N SER A 4 36.11 -36.72 -41.69
CA SER A 4 34.86 -36.25 -41.08
C SER A 4 34.82 -36.42 -39.56
N ARG A 5 34.24 -35.46 -38.84
CA ARG A 5 33.82 -35.70 -37.46
C ARG A 5 32.37 -35.31 -37.23
N ASN A 6 31.64 -36.38 -36.93
CA ASN A 6 30.25 -36.48 -36.55
C ASN A 6 29.85 -35.55 -35.41
N TRP A 7 28.62 -35.04 -35.55
CA TRP A 7 27.81 -34.38 -34.56
C TRP A 7 27.25 -35.35 -33.50
N HIS A 8 28.10 -35.96 -32.68
CA HIS A 8 27.61 -36.67 -31.50
C HIS A 8 28.47 -36.41 -30.28
N ASN A 9 27.77 -36.04 -29.19
CA ASN A 9 28.18 -35.99 -27.79
C ASN A 9 28.76 -34.68 -27.28
N TYR A 10 27.88 -33.72 -26.96
CA TYR A 10 28.03 -32.91 -25.76
C TYR A 10 26.76 -33.02 -24.89
N PHE A 11 26.86 -33.91 -23.90
CA PHE A 11 26.18 -33.93 -22.61
C PHE A 11 24.65 -33.95 -22.58
N GLY A 12 24.12 -35.18 -22.55
CA GLY A 12 22.97 -35.48 -21.70
C GLY A 12 23.29 -35.12 -20.25
N LYS A 13 22.79 -33.96 -19.78
CA LYS A 13 22.45 -33.81 -18.37
C LYS A 13 21.06 -34.38 -18.22
N ASN A 14 20.97 -35.46 -17.46
CA ASN A 14 19.72 -36.02 -16.98
C ASN A 14 19.02 -34.90 -16.19
N ILE A 15 18.06 -34.21 -16.83
CA ILE A 15 17.21 -33.24 -16.15
C ILE A 15 16.33 -34.12 -15.27
N ASN A 16 16.58 -34.12 -13.97
CA ASN A 16 15.74 -34.81 -13.01
C ASN A 16 14.35 -34.18 -13.12
N THR A 17 13.48 -34.82 -13.90
CA THR A 17 12.17 -34.30 -14.31
C THR A 17 11.32 -33.94 -13.09
N ASN A 18 11.47 -34.71 -12.01
CA ASN A 18 10.84 -34.47 -10.72
C ASN A 18 11.26 -33.14 -10.09
N GLU A 19 12.52 -32.72 -10.21
CA GLU A 19 13.02 -31.45 -9.65
C GLU A 19 12.49 -30.23 -10.44
N SER A 20 12.34 -30.36 -11.76
CA SER A 20 11.70 -29.35 -12.62
C SER A 20 10.18 -29.28 -12.40
N ILE A 21 9.52 -30.41 -12.14
CA ILE A 21 8.09 -30.48 -11.84
C ILE A 21 7.82 -29.91 -10.44
N GLU A 22 8.63 -30.23 -9.44
CA GLU A 22 8.58 -29.63 -8.10
C GLU A 22 8.82 -28.11 -8.14
N LYS A 23 9.82 -27.64 -8.89
CA LYS A 23 10.05 -26.19 -9.07
C LYS A 23 8.86 -25.48 -9.75
N SER A 24 8.22 -26.13 -10.72
CA SER A 24 7.03 -25.58 -11.40
C SER A 24 5.77 -25.57 -10.52
N SER A 25 5.57 -26.61 -9.71
CA SER A 25 4.44 -26.71 -8.78
C SER A 25 4.59 -25.79 -7.57
N ILE A 26 5.81 -25.61 -7.05
CA ILE A 26 6.12 -24.57 -6.05
C ILE A 26 5.91 -23.16 -6.62
N ALA A 27 6.30 -22.93 -7.88
CA ALA A 27 6.05 -21.65 -8.55
C ALA A 27 4.54 -21.37 -8.73
N LEU A 28 3.76 -22.37 -9.14
CA LEU A 28 2.30 -22.26 -9.32
C LEU A 28 1.55 -22.08 -7.99
N ASN A 29 1.94 -22.79 -6.94
CA ASN A 29 1.34 -22.64 -5.60
C ASN A 29 1.67 -21.27 -4.98
N ASN A 30 2.85 -20.71 -5.26
CA ASN A 30 3.18 -19.33 -4.91
C ASN A 30 2.38 -18.32 -5.74
N ILE A 31 2.00 -18.62 -6.98
CA ILE A 31 1.22 -17.71 -7.85
C ILE A 31 -0.24 -17.59 -7.37
N GLU A 32 -0.88 -18.68 -6.92
CA GLU A 32 -2.26 -18.62 -6.41
C GLU A 32 -2.35 -17.94 -5.03
N SER A 33 -1.37 -18.15 -4.14
CA SER A 33 -1.31 -17.47 -2.84
C SER A 33 -1.00 -15.97 -2.94
N THR A 34 -0.32 -15.52 -3.99
CA THR A 34 0.11 -14.12 -4.17
C THR A 34 -0.91 -13.20 -4.82
N SER A 35 -1.96 -13.76 -5.45
CA SER A 35 -2.89 -12.97 -6.27
C SER A 35 -3.63 -11.86 -5.51
N SER A 36 -4.01 -12.09 -4.25
CA SER A 36 -4.75 -11.10 -3.45
C SER A 36 -3.89 -9.97 -2.90
N MET A 37 -2.57 -10.13 -2.81
CA MET A 37 -1.66 -9.18 -2.17
C MET A 37 -0.64 -8.60 -3.16
N ASP A 38 -0.69 -9.00 -4.42
CA ASP A 38 0.17 -8.45 -5.47
C ASP A 38 -0.15 -6.98 -5.70
N ILE A 39 0.90 -6.14 -5.66
CA ILE A 39 0.79 -4.68 -5.79
C ILE A 39 0.11 -4.25 -7.10
N SER A 40 0.22 -5.05 -8.17
CA SER A 40 -0.38 -4.69 -9.45
C SER A 40 -1.90 -4.75 -9.43
N SER A 41 -2.46 -5.54 -8.53
CA SER A 41 -3.91 -5.59 -8.30
C SER A 41 -4.47 -4.28 -7.73
N LEU A 42 -3.63 -3.37 -7.22
CA LEU A 42 -4.06 -2.12 -6.59
C LEU A 42 -4.07 -0.93 -7.56
N ILE A 43 -3.49 -1.10 -8.74
CA ILE A 43 -3.30 -0.01 -9.71
C ILE A 43 -4.63 0.38 -10.35
N ASN A 44 -4.82 1.69 -10.56
CA ASN A 44 -6.03 2.29 -11.18
C ASN A 44 -7.35 1.97 -10.47
N ARG A 45 -7.31 1.68 -9.16
CA ARG A 45 -8.49 1.43 -8.34
C ARG A 45 -8.62 2.48 -7.25
N ARG A 46 -9.87 2.85 -6.93
CA ARG A 46 -10.16 3.60 -5.71
C ARG A 46 -10.15 2.63 -4.53
N LEU A 47 -9.19 2.77 -3.64
CA LEU A 47 -9.02 1.90 -2.49
C LEU A 47 -9.68 2.50 -1.25
N THR A 48 -10.36 1.66 -0.47
CA THR A 48 -10.84 2.04 0.87
C THR A 48 -9.66 2.15 1.84
N ASP A 49 -9.83 2.91 2.92
CA ASP A 49 -8.80 3.06 3.95
C ASP A 49 -8.41 1.70 4.57
N ALA A 50 -9.37 0.82 4.81
CA ALA A 50 -9.09 -0.54 5.27
C ALA A 50 -8.14 -1.29 4.31
N ARG A 51 -8.37 -1.18 2.99
CA ARG A 51 -7.51 -1.81 1.97
C ARG A 51 -6.15 -1.15 1.84
N LYS A 52 -6.07 0.18 1.95
CA LYS A 52 -4.77 0.89 1.98
C LYS A 52 -3.93 0.47 3.20
N LYS A 53 -4.56 0.38 4.37
CA LYS A 53 -3.91 -0.05 5.62
C LYS A 53 -3.38 -1.47 5.51
N ASP A 54 -4.21 -2.39 5.04
CA ASP A 54 -3.82 -3.79 4.81
C ASP A 54 -2.65 -3.88 3.81
N SER A 55 -2.74 -3.16 2.68
CA SER A 55 -1.70 -3.15 1.65
C SER A 55 -0.36 -2.56 2.12
N LEU A 56 -0.38 -1.57 3.02
CA LEU A 56 0.85 -1.00 3.60
C LEU A 56 1.56 -1.98 4.53
N ARG A 57 0.79 -2.71 5.36
CA ARG A 57 1.31 -3.59 6.42
C ARG A 57 1.62 -4.98 5.92
N ASN A 58 0.71 -5.54 5.13
CA ASN A 58 0.72 -6.93 4.68
C ASN A 58 1.08 -7.04 3.20
N LYS A 59 1.94 -6.13 2.69
CA LYS A 59 2.44 -6.23 1.32
C LYS A 59 3.18 -7.56 1.13
N TRP A 60 2.87 -8.25 0.04
CA TRP A 60 3.65 -9.42 -0.33
C TRP A 60 5.10 -9.00 -0.62
N THR A 61 6.05 -9.74 -0.04
CA THR A 61 7.47 -9.58 -0.28
C THR A 61 8.05 -10.96 -0.61
N PRO A 62 8.77 -11.13 -1.72
CA PRO A 62 9.39 -12.40 -2.04
C PRO A 62 10.42 -12.80 -0.99
N ASP A 63 10.65 -14.10 -0.82
CA ASP A 63 11.75 -14.60 0.02
C ASP A 63 13.12 -14.22 -0.56
N VAL A 64 14.17 -14.18 0.28
CA VAL A 64 15.54 -13.94 -0.18
C VAL A 64 16.03 -14.98 -1.19
N SER A 65 15.56 -16.22 -1.09
CA SER A 65 15.86 -17.31 -2.03
C SER A 65 14.95 -17.31 -3.26
N PHE A 66 14.03 -16.36 -3.38
CA PHE A 66 13.12 -16.27 -4.51
C PHE A 66 13.89 -16.09 -5.83
N ILE A 67 13.57 -16.92 -6.81
CA ILE A 67 14.19 -16.88 -8.13
C ILE A 67 13.35 -15.97 -9.03
N PHE A 68 13.78 -14.73 -9.17
CA PHE A 68 13.15 -13.79 -10.10
C PHE A 68 13.28 -14.25 -11.55
N PRO A 69 12.21 -14.12 -12.37
CA PRO A 69 12.24 -14.45 -13.78
C PRO A 69 13.24 -13.56 -14.52
N TYR A 70 13.79 -14.10 -15.60
CA TYR A 70 14.67 -13.36 -16.47
C TYR A 70 13.89 -12.76 -17.62
N ARG A 71 14.27 -11.53 -17.98
CA ARG A 71 13.78 -10.79 -19.14
C ARG A 71 14.94 -10.34 -20.01
N ILE A 72 14.69 -10.20 -21.30
CA ILE A 72 15.62 -9.55 -22.23
C ILE A 72 15.48 -8.03 -22.07
N CYS A 73 16.54 -7.36 -21.63
CA CYS A 73 16.60 -5.92 -21.46
C CYS A 73 17.68 -5.36 -22.39
N GLY A 74 17.26 -4.86 -23.56
CA GLY A 74 18.18 -4.57 -24.66
C GLY A 74 18.80 -5.87 -25.16
N GLU A 75 20.12 -5.96 -25.16
CA GLU A 75 20.87 -7.14 -25.63
C GLU A 75 21.20 -8.14 -24.51
N ARG A 76 20.90 -7.81 -23.24
CA ARG A 76 21.31 -8.61 -22.09
C ARG A 76 20.12 -9.23 -21.38
N ARG A 77 20.29 -10.46 -20.94
CA ARG A 77 19.35 -11.14 -20.05
C ARG A 77 19.56 -10.65 -18.63
N ARG A 78 18.53 -10.06 -18.04
CA ARG A 78 18.54 -9.45 -16.70
C ARG A 78 17.34 -9.94 -15.89
N LYS A 79 17.40 -9.79 -14.58
CA LYS A 79 16.28 -10.09 -13.67
C LYS A 79 16.25 -9.06 -12.56
N PHE A 80 15.11 -8.96 -11.89
CA PHE A 80 15.00 -8.21 -10.65
C PHE A 80 15.97 -8.78 -9.58
N MET A 81 16.59 -7.90 -8.78
CA MET A 81 17.48 -8.31 -7.70
C MET A 81 16.85 -8.06 -6.33
N TYR A 82 16.83 -9.09 -5.48
CA TYR A 82 16.32 -8.99 -4.11
C TYR A 82 16.94 -7.85 -3.29
N SER A 83 18.23 -7.57 -3.51
CA SER A 83 18.95 -6.48 -2.83
C SER A 83 18.33 -5.11 -3.05
N TRP A 84 17.55 -4.92 -4.12
CA TRP A 84 16.84 -3.67 -4.37
C TRP A 84 15.70 -3.45 -3.38
N LEU A 85 14.99 -4.50 -2.96
CA LEU A 85 13.94 -4.39 -1.93
C LEU A 85 14.51 -3.96 -0.59
N LYS A 86 15.71 -4.44 -0.25
CA LYS A 86 16.42 -3.99 0.96
C LYS A 86 16.85 -2.53 0.89
N LYS A 87 17.31 -2.09 -0.28
CA LYS A 87 17.82 -0.73 -0.49
C LYS A 87 16.71 0.32 -0.60
N PHE A 88 15.56 -0.06 -1.14
CA PHE A 88 14.44 0.85 -1.39
C PHE A 88 13.17 0.30 -0.72
N PRO A 89 12.87 0.68 0.55
CA PRO A 89 11.74 0.14 1.29
C PRO A 89 10.36 0.39 0.65
N TRP A 90 10.26 1.38 -0.24
CA TRP A 90 9.06 1.69 -1.02
C TRP A 90 8.85 0.75 -2.21
N LEU A 91 9.88 0.03 -2.64
CA LEU A 91 9.89 -0.80 -3.84
C LEU A 91 9.14 -2.12 -3.57
N CYS A 92 8.16 -2.41 -4.40
CA CYS A 92 7.43 -3.67 -4.41
C CYS A 92 7.58 -4.34 -5.76
N TYR A 93 7.69 -5.66 -5.76
CA TYR A 93 7.75 -6.47 -6.98
C TYR A 93 6.40 -7.16 -7.19
N SER A 94 5.87 -7.08 -8.41
CA SER A 94 4.73 -7.86 -8.86
C SER A 94 5.24 -9.09 -9.60
N LEU A 95 4.90 -10.28 -9.10
CA LEU A 95 5.23 -11.52 -9.79
C LEU A 95 4.38 -11.68 -11.05
N LYS A 96 3.10 -11.25 -10.97
CA LYS A 96 2.16 -11.34 -12.08
C LYS A 96 2.64 -10.61 -13.33
N GLU A 97 3.29 -9.46 -13.16
CA GLU A 97 3.70 -8.59 -14.26
C GLU A 97 5.22 -8.55 -14.48
N ASP A 98 6.01 -9.28 -13.66
CA ASP A 98 7.47 -9.20 -13.64
C ASP A 98 7.95 -7.74 -13.68
N SER A 99 7.46 -6.96 -12.71
CA SER A 99 7.58 -5.51 -12.72
C SER A 99 7.64 -4.92 -11.32
N ALA A 100 8.25 -3.75 -11.21
CA ALA A 100 8.43 -3.05 -9.96
C ALA A 100 7.51 -1.83 -9.84
N TYR A 101 7.08 -1.58 -8.61
CA TYR A 101 6.13 -0.55 -8.23
C TYR A 101 6.57 0.18 -6.97
N CYS A 102 6.02 1.36 -6.75
CA CYS A 102 6.18 2.09 -5.50
C CYS A 102 4.88 2.04 -4.70
N VAL A 103 4.89 1.34 -3.57
CA VAL A 103 3.68 1.12 -2.75
C VAL A 103 3.04 2.45 -2.32
N TYR A 104 3.84 3.41 -1.84
CA TYR A 104 3.33 4.70 -1.39
C TYR A 104 2.70 5.48 -2.54
N CYS A 105 3.35 5.51 -3.70
CA CYS A 105 2.83 6.24 -4.84
C CYS A 105 1.57 5.57 -5.42
N VAL A 106 1.52 4.23 -5.48
CA VAL A 106 0.32 3.51 -5.93
C VAL A 106 -0.88 3.83 -5.03
N LEU A 107 -0.67 3.89 -3.71
CA LEU A 107 -1.74 4.11 -2.74
C LEU A 107 -2.16 5.58 -2.57
N PHE A 108 -1.22 6.54 -2.64
CA PHE A 108 -1.45 7.93 -2.21
C PHE A 108 -1.14 8.99 -3.29
N ALA A 109 -0.54 8.64 -4.43
CA ALA A 109 -0.18 9.66 -5.42
C ALA A 109 -1.42 10.36 -6.02
N GLN A 110 -2.56 9.68 -6.15
CA GLN A 110 -3.79 10.29 -6.66
C GLN A 110 -4.34 11.40 -5.74
N GLU A 111 -4.08 11.31 -4.43
CA GLU A 111 -4.49 12.31 -3.45
C GLU A 111 -3.48 13.47 -3.37
N CYS A 112 -2.22 13.17 -3.70
CA CYS A 112 -1.11 14.12 -3.62
C CYS A 112 -0.93 14.97 -4.91
N VAL A 113 -1.37 14.42 -6.05
CA VAL A 113 -1.32 15.01 -7.39
C VAL A 113 -2.69 15.64 -7.63
N GLY A 114 -2.81 16.96 -7.44
CA GLY A 114 -4.06 17.67 -7.72
C GLY A 114 -4.56 17.38 -9.14
N VAL A 115 -5.87 17.47 -9.37
CA VAL A 115 -6.55 17.18 -10.65
C VAL A 115 -5.88 17.87 -11.86
N ASN A 116 -5.15 18.95 -11.62
CA ASN A 116 -4.48 19.80 -12.62
C ASN A 116 -2.94 19.69 -12.62
N SER A 117 -2.36 18.69 -11.97
CA SER A 117 -0.90 18.55 -11.91
C SER A 117 -0.36 17.96 -13.22
N VAL A 118 0.46 18.75 -13.91
CA VAL A 118 1.20 18.40 -15.14
C VAL A 118 2.20 17.24 -14.95
N GLN A 119 2.48 16.82 -13.71
CA GLN A 119 3.31 15.65 -13.46
C GLN A 119 2.52 14.37 -13.73
N SER A 120 2.67 13.82 -14.94
CA SER A 120 2.25 12.47 -15.25
C SER A 120 2.92 11.53 -14.24
N THR A 121 2.14 10.86 -13.39
CA THR A 121 2.65 9.86 -12.46
C THR A 121 3.46 8.84 -13.27
N GLY A 122 4.77 8.81 -13.04
CA GLY A 122 5.72 8.14 -13.93
C GLY A 122 5.68 6.61 -13.87
N SER A 123 6.71 5.97 -14.42
CA SER A 123 7.02 4.55 -14.14
C SER A 123 7.00 4.33 -12.62
N PHE A 124 6.57 3.15 -12.16
CA PHE A 124 6.34 2.75 -10.75
C PHE A 124 4.94 3.02 -10.18
N VAL A 125 4.07 3.77 -10.88
CA VAL A 125 2.74 4.14 -10.35
C VAL A 125 1.60 3.76 -11.27
N LYS A 126 1.61 4.27 -12.52
CA LYS A 126 0.58 3.95 -13.53
C LYS A 126 1.07 2.93 -14.56
N LYS A 127 2.39 2.82 -14.69
CA LYS A 127 3.05 1.89 -15.60
C LYS A 127 4.04 1.04 -14.82
N GLU A 128 4.02 -0.22 -15.17
CA GLU A 128 4.97 -1.24 -14.74
C GLU A 128 6.41 -0.81 -15.07
N PHE A 129 7.33 -0.96 -14.11
CA PHE A 129 8.75 -0.78 -14.37
C PHE A 129 9.44 -2.13 -14.48
N CYS A 130 9.87 -2.48 -15.69
CA CYS A 130 10.54 -3.76 -15.98
C CYS A 130 11.93 -3.59 -16.63
N ASN A 131 12.47 -2.36 -16.68
CA ASN A 131 13.80 -2.11 -17.24
C ASN A 131 14.90 -2.37 -16.20
N TRP A 132 15.49 -3.56 -16.27
CA TRP A 132 16.53 -4.02 -15.35
C TRP A 132 17.94 -3.44 -15.60
N THR A 133 18.14 -2.69 -16.70
CA THR A 133 19.46 -2.20 -17.10
C THR A 133 19.89 -0.95 -16.31
N LYS A 134 18.95 -0.03 -16.04
CA LYS A 134 19.21 1.23 -15.31
C LYS A 134 18.40 1.33 -14.02
N SER A 135 18.10 0.20 -13.40
CA SER A 135 17.16 0.15 -12.28
C SER A 135 17.60 0.97 -11.09
N LEU A 136 18.86 0.86 -10.66
CA LEU A 136 19.36 1.62 -9.53
C LEU A 136 19.26 3.14 -9.74
N GLU A 137 19.67 3.61 -10.93
CA GLU A 137 19.54 5.02 -11.32
C GLU A 137 18.08 5.46 -11.30
N LYS A 138 17.18 4.65 -11.85
CA LYS A 138 15.74 4.95 -11.91
C LYS A 138 15.07 4.92 -10.53
N PHE A 139 15.49 4.03 -9.64
CA PHE A 139 15.00 3.98 -8.26
C PHE A 139 15.47 5.20 -7.46
N GLN A 140 16.73 5.61 -7.63
CA GLN A 140 17.25 6.84 -7.02
C GLN A 140 16.53 8.08 -7.55
N GLN A 141 16.36 8.19 -8.87
CA GLN A 141 15.59 9.26 -9.49
C GLN A 141 14.17 9.30 -8.94
N HIS A 142 13.47 8.15 -8.85
CA HIS A 142 12.13 8.08 -8.30
C HIS A 142 12.05 8.54 -6.84
N SER A 143 13.01 8.11 -6.01
CA SER A 143 13.08 8.48 -4.59
C SER A 143 13.24 10.00 -4.40
N GLY A 144 13.85 10.70 -5.36
CA GLY A 144 14.00 12.15 -5.35
C GLY A 144 12.83 12.95 -5.93
N LEU A 145 11.76 12.31 -6.39
CA LEU A 145 10.61 13.02 -6.97
C LEU A 145 9.70 13.60 -5.87
N LYS A 146 9.28 14.86 -6.04
CA LYS A 146 8.42 15.56 -5.07
C LYS A 146 7.10 14.83 -4.79
N TYR A 147 6.49 14.20 -5.79
CA TYR A 147 5.26 13.45 -5.56
C TYR A 147 5.49 12.17 -4.75
N HIS A 148 6.68 11.56 -4.86
CA HIS A 148 7.05 10.41 -4.03
C HIS A 148 7.18 10.83 -2.57
N GLU A 149 7.90 11.92 -2.30
CA GLU A 149 8.02 12.49 -0.96
C GLU A 149 6.65 12.78 -0.33
N ARG A 150 5.75 13.43 -1.08
CA ARG A 150 4.37 13.69 -0.64
C ARG A 150 3.60 12.40 -0.36
N ALA A 151 3.74 11.39 -1.21
CA ALA A 151 3.08 10.10 -1.01
C ALA A 151 3.63 9.34 0.21
N VAL A 152 4.94 9.42 0.48
CA VAL A 152 5.57 8.87 1.69
C VAL A 152 5.02 9.58 2.94
N LEU A 153 4.93 10.91 2.91
CA LEU A 153 4.37 11.69 4.02
C LEU A 153 2.88 11.35 4.25
N ALA A 154 2.09 11.25 3.17
CA ALA A 154 0.69 10.86 3.23
C ALA A 154 0.53 9.46 3.83
N ALA A 155 1.36 8.50 3.42
CA ALA A 155 1.36 7.14 3.97
C ALA A 155 1.70 7.12 5.46
N SER A 156 2.70 7.92 5.89
CA SER A 156 3.08 8.03 7.30
C SER A 156 1.95 8.63 8.15
N ASN A 157 1.32 9.70 7.67
CA ASN A 157 0.18 10.32 8.36
C ASN A 157 -1.00 9.35 8.44
N PHE A 158 -1.29 8.66 7.33
CA PHE A 158 -2.34 7.67 7.25
C PHE A 158 -2.10 6.51 8.23
N ASP A 159 -0.89 5.95 8.29
CA ASP A 159 -0.60 4.87 9.23
C ASP A 159 -0.70 5.34 10.67
N ARG A 160 -0.26 6.56 11.01
CA ARG A 160 -0.42 7.12 12.37
C ARG A 160 -1.90 7.26 12.77
N ILE A 161 -2.71 7.82 11.87
CA ILE A 161 -4.17 7.94 12.04
C ILE A 161 -4.80 6.56 12.26
N MET A 162 -4.40 5.57 11.47
CA MET A 162 -4.98 4.22 11.47
C MET A 162 -4.41 3.30 12.55
N SER A 163 -3.23 3.61 13.10
CA SER A 163 -2.53 2.85 14.15
C SER A 163 -3.00 3.23 15.55
N ALA A 164 -3.19 4.52 15.87
CA ALA A 164 -3.48 4.90 17.26
C ALA A 164 -4.13 6.26 17.58
N GLU A 165 -4.19 7.29 16.72
CA GLU A 165 -4.34 8.68 17.27
C GLU A 165 -5.62 9.47 16.95
N LEU A 166 -6.56 9.01 16.11
CA LEU A 166 -7.85 9.72 15.94
C LEU A 166 -8.97 9.26 16.88
N LYS A 167 -8.82 8.09 17.53
CA LYS A 167 -9.70 7.74 18.65
C LYS A 167 -9.59 8.75 19.80
N GLU A 168 -8.50 9.51 19.90
CA GLU A 168 -8.32 10.55 20.91
C GLU A 168 -9.09 11.83 20.56
N ILE A 169 -9.10 12.26 19.29
CA ILE A 169 -9.88 13.42 18.84
C ILE A 169 -11.39 13.15 18.97
N ASP A 170 -11.87 11.98 18.54
CA ASP A 170 -13.27 11.60 18.70
C ASP A 170 -13.67 11.60 20.19
N ARG A 171 -12.81 11.06 21.07
CA ARG A 171 -13.02 11.11 22.54
C ARG A 171 -13.10 12.54 23.08
N VAL A 172 -12.25 13.45 22.61
CA VAL A 172 -12.27 14.85 23.07
C VAL A 172 -13.56 15.57 22.65
N ILE A 173 -14.06 15.31 21.43
CA ILE A 173 -15.32 15.88 20.94
C ILE A 173 -16.53 15.34 21.72
N ASP A 174 -16.54 14.04 22.01
CA ASP A 174 -17.59 13.39 22.79
C ASP A 174 -17.63 13.96 24.23
N VAL A 175 -16.47 14.07 24.88
CA VAL A 175 -16.34 14.64 26.22
C VAL A 175 -16.76 16.11 26.25
N ALA A 176 -16.35 16.91 25.26
CA ALA A 176 -16.74 18.31 25.17
C ALA A 176 -18.26 18.47 24.99
N SER A 177 -18.87 17.61 24.17
CA SER A 177 -20.31 17.59 23.92
C SER A 177 -21.10 17.17 25.18
N GLU A 178 -20.61 16.16 25.92
CA GLU A 178 -21.21 15.73 27.19
C GLU A 178 -21.09 16.80 28.28
N ASN A 179 -19.94 17.48 28.37
CA ASN A 179 -19.72 18.58 29.31
C ASN A 179 -20.63 19.77 29.00
N GLN A 180 -20.78 20.13 27.72
CA GLN A 180 -21.70 21.19 27.30
C GLN A 180 -23.16 20.84 27.65
N ALA A 181 -23.56 19.57 27.47
CA ALA A 181 -24.89 19.11 27.85
C ALA A 181 -25.14 19.22 29.36
N LYS A 182 -24.13 18.88 30.19
CA LYS A 182 -24.20 19.03 31.65
C LYS A 182 -24.28 20.49 32.08
N GLU A 183 -23.43 21.37 31.54
CA GLU A 183 -23.46 22.80 31.87
C GLU A 183 -24.77 23.45 31.46
N ASN A 184 -25.32 23.08 30.31
CA ASN A 184 -26.62 23.58 29.86
C ASN A 184 -27.75 23.11 30.81
N ALA A 185 -27.71 21.87 31.29
CA ALA A 185 -28.69 21.36 32.25
C ALA A 185 -28.66 22.14 33.57
N GLU A 186 -27.45 22.40 34.12
CA GLU A 186 -27.28 23.17 35.35
C GLU A 186 -27.75 24.63 35.20
N ARG A 187 -27.56 25.24 34.03
CA ARG A 187 -28.04 26.61 33.73
C ARG A 187 -29.55 26.71 33.63
N ILE A 188 -30.21 25.68 33.11
CA ILE A 188 -31.67 25.67 32.90
C ILE A 188 -32.42 25.38 34.21
N LYS A 189 -31.80 24.66 35.15
CA LYS A 189 -32.39 24.27 36.44
C LYS A 189 -33.07 25.42 37.22
N PRO A 190 -32.43 26.58 37.49
CA PRO A 190 -33.08 27.68 38.22
C PRO A 190 -34.23 28.32 37.45
N ILE A 191 -34.21 28.30 36.11
CA ILE A 191 -35.31 28.82 35.29
C ILE A 191 -36.54 27.92 35.43
N VAL A 192 -36.34 26.61 35.36
CA VAL A 192 -37.41 25.61 35.54
C VAL A 192 -37.98 25.69 36.96
N GLU A 193 -37.14 25.77 37.99
CA GLU A 193 -37.58 25.94 39.38
C GLU A 193 -38.39 27.23 39.57
N CYS A 194 -38.00 28.32 38.91
CA CYS A 194 -38.74 29.58 38.95
C CYS A 194 -40.13 29.43 38.32
N VAL A 195 -40.25 28.84 37.13
CA VAL A 195 -41.54 28.62 36.44
C VAL A 195 -42.47 27.75 37.29
N LEU A 196 -41.99 26.63 37.83
CA LEU A 196 -42.78 25.75 38.69
C LEU A 196 -43.27 26.45 39.96
N SER A 197 -42.41 27.29 40.58
CA SER A 197 -42.77 28.04 41.79
C SER A 197 -43.82 29.14 41.56
N VAL A 198 -43.96 29.60 40.31
CA VAL A 198 -44.96 30.60 39.91
C VAL A 198 -46.30 29.92 39.61
N GLU A 199 -46.29 28.76 38.95
CA GLU A 199 -47.50 27.96 38.69
C GLU A 199 -48.16 27.49 39.99
N ASP A 200 -47.39 26.99 40.97
CA ASP A 200 -47.92 26.57 42.29
C ASP A 200 -48.58 27.72 43.06
N LYS A 201 -48.15 28.97 42.85
CA LYS A 201 -48.75 30.16 43.48
C LYS A 201 -50.02 30.62 42.79
N THR A 202 -50.20 30.32 41.50
CA THR A 202 -51.42 30.68 40.76
C THR A 202 -52.63 29.82 41.13
N PHE A 203 -52.44 28.65 41.74
CA PHE A 203 -53.53 27.79 42.24
C PHE A 203 -54.03 28.12 43.66
N LEU A 204 -53.47 29.15 44.33
CA LEU A 204 -53.80 29.50 45.72
C LEU A 204 -54.64 30.78 45.90
N TRP A 205 -55.31 31.28 44.85
CA TRP A 205 -56.26 32.40 45.01
C TRP A 205 -57.56 31.91 45.67
N PRO A 206 -57.93 32.38 46.88
CA PRO A 206 -59.21 32.06 47.49
C PRO A 206 -60.34 32.79 46.77
N SER A 207 -61.46 32.09 46.57
CA SER A 207 -62.74 32.61 46.04
C SER A 207 -63.35 33.70 46.91
#